data_AF-A0A6A4GUM7-F1
#
_entry.id   AF-A0A6A4GUM7-F1
#
_cell.length_a   1.000
_cell.length_b   1.000
_cell.length_c   1.000
_cell.angle_alpha   90.00
_cell.angle_beta   90.00
_cell.angle_gamma   90.00
#
_symmetry.space_group_name_H-M   'P 1'
#
loop_
_entity.id
_entity.type
_entity.pdbx_description
1 polymer ?
#
loop_
_entity_poly.entity_id
_entity_poly.type
_entity_poly.pdbx_seq_one_letter_code
_entity_poly.pdbx_strand_id
1 'polypeptide(L)'
;ERERMAKSSKVQGKDDVVKTFEHHARIWQQLYDYPELRWDIFPWPMLSKPSSPEDITQHAISAYVFSPHYPEKEKPEKDRIKEQIRRWHPDRFETKLLTKVIEADKERVKEGAGSVVRTLNNLL
;
A
#
# COMPACT_ATOMS: atom_id res chain seq x y z
N GLU A 1 4.49 23.10 -15.25
CA GLU A 1 4.59 22.22 -14.07
C GLU A 1 3.33 21.35 -13.89
N ARG A 2 2.96 20.54 -14.90
CA ARG A 2 1.76 19.66 -14.86
C ARG A 2 1.99 18.32 -15.59
N GLU A 3 3.20 17.79 -15.50
CA GLU A 3 3.63 16.58 -16.26
C GLU A 3 3.80 15.32 -15.39
N ARG A 4 3.09 15.19 -14.26
CA ARG A 4 3.23 14.02 -13.37
C ARG A 4 1.93 13.25 -13.08
N MET A 5 0.95 13.24 -13.98
CA MET A 5 -0.29 12.46 -13.74
C MET A 5 -0.67 11.51 -14.87
N ALA A 6 0.17 11.31 -15.87
CA ALA A 6 -0.07 10.35 -16.95
C ALA A 6 1.09 9.36 -17.05
N LYS A 7 1.08 8.31 -16.22
CA LYS A 7 1.75 7.02 -16.46
C LYS A 7 1.50 6.11 -15.26
N SER A 8 0.45 5.30 -15.31
CA SER A 8 0.62 3.91 -14.86
C SER A 8 -0.44 2.97 -15.43
N SER A 9 -0.35 2.78 -16.75
CA SER A 9 -0.82 1.55 -17.39
C SER A 9 0.33 0.94 -18.20
N LYS A 10 1.57 1.28 -17.84
CA LYS A 10 2.76 0.72 -18.47
C LYS A 10 2.91 -0.68 -17.92
N VAL A 11 2.89 -1.68 -18.79
CA VAL A 11 3.23 -3.07 -18.46
C VAL A 11 4.54 -3.04 -17.66
N GLN A 12 4.43 -3.10 -16.33
CA GLN A 12 5.59 -3.04 -15.46
C GLN A 12 6.36 -4.33 -15.69
N GLY A 13 7.61 -4.19 -16.14
CA GLY A 13 8.48 -5.33 -16.35
C GLY A 13 8.64 -6.12 -15.05
N LYS A 14 8.93 -7.43 -15.16
CA LYS A 14 9.10 -8.32 -13.99
C LYS A 14 10.02 -7.73 -12.92
N ASP A 15 11.14 -7.13 -13.34
CA ASP A 15 12.09 -6.42 -12.48
C ASP A 15 11.51 -5.22 -11.74
N ASP A 16 10.61 -4.47 -12.38
CA ASP A 16 10.03 -3.24 -11.81
C ASP A 16 9.05 -3.58 -10.67
N VAL A 17 8.29 -4.66 -10.86
CA VAL A 17 7.37 -5.19 -9.85
C VAL A 17 8.15 -5.71 -8.64
N VAL A 18 9.23 -6.47 -8.85
CA VAL A 18 10.08 -6.98 -7.75
C VAL A 18 10.70 -5.82 -6.96
N LYS A 19 11.27 -4.83 -7.66
CA LYS A 19 11.83 -3.62 -7.02
C LYS A 19 10.79 -2.85 -6.22
N THR A 20 9.54 -2.81 -6.70
CA THR A 20 8.43 -2.18 -5.98
C THR A 20 8.15 -2.90 -4.66
N PHE A 21 8.10 -4.24 -4.66
CA PHE A 21 7.92 -5.02 -3.42
C PHE A 21 9.07 -4.82 -2.44
N GLU A 22 10.32 -4.86 -2.91
CA GLU A 22 11.50 -4.62 -2.06
C GLU A 22 11.49 -3.20 -1.48
N HIS A 23 11.14 -2.20 -2.30
CA HIS A 23 11.00 -0.83 -1.86
C HIS A 23 9.90 -0.70 -0.79
N HIS A 24 8.74 -1.30 -1.00
CA HIS A 24 7.65 -1.30 -0.02
C HIS A 24 8.05 -1.98 1.29
N ALA A 25 8.75 -3.12 1.22
CA ALA A 25 9.24 -3.83 2.40
C ALA A 25 10.21 -2.96 3.21
N ARG A 26 11.15 -2.30 2.53
CA ARG A 26 12.11 -1.38 3.15
C ARG A 26 11.42 -0.18 3.80
N ILE A 27 10.51 0.48 3.07
CA ILE A 27 9.77 1.64 3.59
C ILE A 27 9.00 1.27 4.84
N TRP A 28 8.32 0.12 4.85
CA TRP A 28 7.61 -0.36 6.03
C TRP A 28 8.49 -0.58 7.26
N GLN A 29 9.74 -1.02 7.08
CA GLN A 29 10.69 -1.13 8.19
C GLN A 29 11.06 0.25 8.73
N GLN A 30 11.23 1.23 7.84
CA GLN A 30 11.62 2.59 8.20
C GLN A 30 10.46 3.47 8.70
N LEU A 31 9.19 3.15 8.38
CA LEU A 31 8.00 3.92 8.77
C LEU A 31 7.95 4.23 10.27
N TYR A 32 8.43 3.32 11.10
CA TYR A 32 8.40 3.49 12.55
C TYR A 32 9.47 4.45 13.07
N ASP A 33 10.55 4.66 12.32
CA ASP A 33 11.65 5.56 12.69
C ASP A 33 11.40 7.01 12.25
N TYR A 34 10.52 7.23 11.26
CA TYR A 34 10.23 8.59 10.81
C TYR A 34 9.50 9.39 11.91
N PRO A 35 9.91 10.65 12.14
CA PRO A 35 9.25 11.54 13.09
C PRO A 35 7.91 12.06 12.55
N GLU A 36 7.81 12.20 11.22
CA GLU A 36 6.65 12.72 10.52
C GLU A 36 6.34 11.82 9.32
N LEU A 37 5.08 11.40 9.19
CA LEU A 37 4.58 10.59 8.08
C LEU A 37 3.65 11.40 7.19
N ARG A 38 3.70 11.13 5.88
CA ARG A 38 2.88 11.77 4.84
C ARG A 38 2.28 10.72 3.95
N TRP A 39 1.25 11.08 3.19
CA TRP A 39 0.58 10.13 2.28
C TRP A 39 1.54 9.35 1.36
N ASP A 40 2.53 10.03 0.78
CA ASP A 40 3.40 9.49 -0.28
C ASP A 40 4.46 8.50 0.22
N ILE A 41 4.74 8.52 1.53
CA ILE A 41 5.70 7.60 2.16
C ILE A 41 5.06 6.27 2.49
N PHE A 42 3.72 6.17 2.50
CA PHE A 42 3.07 4.91 2.79
C PHE A 42 3.23 3.92 1.62
N PRO A 43 3.70 2.70 1.90
CA PRO A 43 3.86 1.64 0.91
C PRO A 43 2.51 0.95 0.67
N TRP A 44 1.59 1.68 0.07
CA TRP A 44 0.26 1.21 -0.32
C TRP A 44 0.36 -0.13 -1.07
N PRO A 45 -0.52 -1.11 -0.83
CA PRO A 45 -0.46 -2.42 -1.46
C PRO A 45 -0.96 -2.35 -2.92
N MET A 46 -0.29 -1.54 -3.72
CA MET A 46 -0.58 -1.24 -5.12
C MET A 46 0.75 -1.15 -5.85
N LEU A 47 0.81 -1.59 -7.11
CA LEU A 47 2.04 -1.48 -7.91
C LEU A 47 2.38 -0.04 -8.30
N SER A 48 1.41 0.86 -8.17
CA SER A 48 1.56 2.30 -8.35
C SER A 48 0.99 3.04 -7.17
N LYS A 49 1.71 4.06 -6.73
CA LYS A 49 1.31 4.86 -5.58
C LYS A 49 0.02 5.61 -5.90
N PRO A 50 -1.04 5.46 -5.08
CA PRO A 50 -2.27 6.22 -5.26
C PRO A 50 -2.02 7.71 -5.02
N SER A 51 -2.61 8.58 -5.84
CA SER A 51 -2.55 10.05 -5.66
C SER A 51 -3.71 10.57 -4.82
N SER A 52 -4.65 9.71 -4.45
CA SER A 52 -5.81 10.00 -3.61
C SER A 52 -6.35 8.68 -3.01
N PRO A 53 -7.17 8.72 -1.94
CA PRO A 53 -7.85 7.53 -1.43
C PRO A 53 -8.76 6.86 -2.45
N GLU A 54 -9.30 7.61 -3.40
CA GLU A 54 -10.18 7.13 -4.47
C GLU A 54 -9.45 6.23 -5.48
N ASP A 55 -8.14 6.44 -5.67
CA ASP A 55 -7.30 5.59 -6.52
C ASP A 55 -7.11 4.17 -5.94
N ILE A 56 -7.39 3.99 -4.64
CA ILE A 56 -7.27 2.71 -3.94
C ILE A 56 -8.48 1.83 -4.31
N THR A 57 -8.33 1.16 -5.44
CA THR A 57 -9.38 0.29 -6.00
C THR A 57 -9.09 -1.19 -5.75
N GLN A 58 -10.14 -2.00 -5.77
CA GLN A 58 -10.02 -3.46 -5.67
C GLN A 58 -9.11 -4.05 -6.74
N HIS A 59 -9.16 -3.53 -7.96
CA HIS A 59 -8.34 -3.98 -9.06
C HIS A 59 -6.84 -3.72 -8.81
N ALA A 60 -6.48 -2.54 -8.30
CA ALA A 60 -5.09 -2.20 -8.04
C ALA A 60 -4.50 -3.02 -6.89
N ILE A 61 -5.29 -3.25 -5.83
CA ILE A 61 -4.87 -4.07 -4.70
C ILE A 61 -4.75 -5.54 -5.08
N SER A 62 -5.72 -6.08 -5.84
CA SER A 62 -5.68 -7.47 -6.29
C SER A 62 -4.47 -7.71 -7.21
N ALA A 63 -4.16 -6.77 -8.12
CA ALA A 63 -2.97 -6.85 -8.97
C ALA A 63 -1.66 -6.89 -8.18
N TYR A 64 -1.60 -6.24 -7.01
CA TYR A 64 -0.45 -6.29 -6.12
C TYR A 64 -0.37 -7.60 -5.33
N VAL A 65 -1.46 -8.03 -4.69
CA VAL A 65 -1.47 -9.20 -3.79
C VAL A 65 -1.37 -10.52 -4.56
N PHE A 66 -2.04 -10.62 -5.72
CA PHE A 66 -1.99 -11.77 -6.61
C PHE A 66 -0.86 -11.71 -7.63
N SER A 67 0.08 -10.77 -7.47
CA SER A 67 1.22 -10.67 -8.38
C SER A 67 2.04 -11.96 -8.37
N PRO A 68 2.39 -12.53 -9.55
CA PRO A 68 3.26 -13.71 -9.64
C PRO A 68 4.69 -13.42 -9.17
N HIS A 69 5.02 -12.15 -8.99
CA HIS A 69 6.32 -11.66 -8.51
C HIS A 69 6.31 -11.32 -7.02
N TYR A 70 5.22 -11.64 -6.30
CA TYR A 70 5.17 -11.46 -4.85
C TYR A 70 6.37 -12.17 -4.18
N PRO A 71 7.09 -11.53 -3.24
CA PRO A 71 8.32 -12.08 -2.68
C PRO A 71 8.12 -13.46 -2.05
N GLU A 72 6.94 -13.72 -1.48
CA GLU A 72 6.57 -15.00 -0.86
C GLU A 72 5.73 -15.85 -1.82
N LYS A 73 6.36 -16.33 -2.90
CA LYS A 73 5.69 -17.10 -3.97
C LYS A 73 5.02 -18.38 -3.48
N GLU A 74 5.54 -18.98 -2.42
CA GLU A 74 5.05 -20.24 -1.86
C GLU A 74 3.87 -20.04 -0.89
N LYS A 75 3.64 -18.82 -0.41
CA LYS A 75 2.46 -18.53 0.43
C LYS A 75 1.20 -18.52 -0.41
N PRO A 76 0.11 -19.15 0.06
CA PRO A 76 -1.17 -19.10 -0.63
C PRO A 76 -1.72 -17.68 -0.59
N GLU A 77 -2.47 -17.33 -1.62
CA GLU A 77 -2.93 -15.96 -1.84
C GLU A 77 -3.78 -15.45 -0.66
N LYS A 78 -4.59 -16.32 -0.06
CA LYS A 78 -5.39 -16.03 1.14
C LYS A 78 -4.54 -15.60 2.34
N ASP A 79 -3.38 -16.22 2.55
CA ASP A 79 -2.50 -15.83 3.66
C ASP A 79 -1.82 -14.49 3.36
N ARG A 80 -1.45 -14.22 2.10
CA ARG A 80 -0.95 -12.89 1.69
C ARG A 80 -1.96 -11.80 1.99
N ILE A 81 -3.24 -12.02 1.67
CA ILE A 81 -4.34 -11.09 1.98
C ILE A 81 -4.45 -10.87 3.49
N LYS A 82 -4.51 -11.94 4.29
CA LYS A 82 -4.61 -11.84 5.76
C LYS A 82 -3.44 -11.08 6.38
N GLU A 83 -2.23 -11.27 5.89
CA GLU A 83 -1.06 -10.53 6.37
C GLU A 83 -1.15 -9.04 6.05
N GLN A 84 -1.60 -8.68 4.84
CA GLN A 84 -1.83 -7.28 4.49
C GLN A 84 -2.95 -6.67 5.34
N ILE A 85 -4.06 -7.40 5.58
CA ILE A 85 -5.13 -6.96 6.48
C ILE A 85 -4.56 -6.69 7.87
N ARG A 86 -3.78 -7.62 8.44
CA ARG A 86 -3.20 -7.47 9.77
C ARG A 86 -2.27 -6.25 9.88
N ARG A 87 -1.57 -5.92 8.79
CA ARG A 87 -0.60 -4.83 8.70
C ARG A 87 -1.27 -3.46 8.55
N TRP A 88 -2.34 -3.40 7.77
CA TRP A 88 -3.16 -2.20 7.55
C TRP A 88 -4.31 -2.06 8.54
N HIS A 89 -4.51 -3.04 9.45
CA HIS A 89 -5.61 -3.06 10.39
C HIS A 89 -5.66 -1.76 11.22
N PRO A 90 -6.83 -1.12 11.36
CA PRO A 90 -6.95 0.17 12.02
C PRO A 90 -6.40 0.14 13.45
N ASP A 91 -6.59 -0.95 14.18
CA ASP A 91 -6.06 -1.12 15.55
C ASP A 91 -4.53 -0.87 15.64
N ARG A 92 -3.74 -1.41 14.71
CA ARG A 92 -2.28 -1.20 14.70
C ARG A 92 -1.86 0.04 13.94
N PHE A 93 -2.53 0.30 12.82
CA PHE A 93 -2.17 1.40 11.92
C PHE A 93 -2.53 2.76 12.53
N GLU A 94 -3.74 2.91 13.08
CA GLU A 94 -4.19 4.18 13.66
C GLU A 94 -3.46 4.51 14.96
N THR A 95 -3.12 3.51 15.77
CA THR A 95 -2.42 3.73 17.04
C THR A 95 -0.93 4.06 16.86
N LYS A 96 -0.24 3.39 15.93
CA LYS A 96 1.22 3.53 15.76
C LYS A 96 1.66 4.49 14.66
N LEU A 97 0.96 4.50 13.53
CA LEU A 97 1.39 5.24 12.33
C LEU A 97 0.59 6.53 12.18
N LEU A 98 -0.74 6.48 12.29
CA LEU A 98 -1.60 7.66 12.11
C LEU A 98 -1.33 8.77 13.14
N THR A 99 -0.81 8.43 14.31
CA THR A 99 -0.36 9.39 15.33
C THR A 99 0.85 10.21 14.90
N LYS A 100 1.65 9.70 13.96
CA LYS A 100 2.83 10.37 13.38
C LYS A 100 2.54 11.07 12.05
N VAL A 101 1.34 10.89 11.48
CA VAL A 101 0.95 11.51 10.21
C VAL A 101 0.62 12.98 10.45
N ILE A 102 1.10 13.85 9.57
CA ILE A 102 0.74 15.27 9.60
C ILE A 102 -0.77 15.47 9.53
N GLU A 103 -1.29 16.49 10.20
CA GLU A 103 -2.74 16.75 10.24
C GLU A 103 -3.35 16.89 8.84
N ALA A 104 -2.62 17.51 7.90
CA ALA A 104 -3.07 17.70 6.52
C ALA A 104 -3.32 16.38 5.75
N ASP A 105 -2.55 15.34 6.04
CA ASP A 105 -2.68 14.02 5.38
C ASP A 105 -3.41 13.01 6.28
N LYS A 106 -3.69 13.33 7.54
CA LYS A 106 -4.18 12.36 8.54
C LYS A 106 -5.51 11.76 8.13
N GLU A 107 -6.48 12.60 7.77
CA GLU A 107 -7.81 12.14 7.33
C GLU A 107 -7.70 11.31 6.07
N ARG A 108 -6.93 11.81 5.10
CA ARG A 108 -6.67 11.13 3.83
C ARG A 108 -6.05 9.75 4.03
N VAL A 109 -4.96 9.66 4.80
CA VAL A 109 -4.26 8.39 5.12
C VAL A 109 -5.18 7.43 5.87
N LYS A 110 -5.97 7.93 6.83
CA LYS A 110 -6.95 7.11 7.55
C LYS A 110 -7.98 6.50 6.59
N GLU A 111 -8.55 7.31 5.71
CA GLU A 111 -9.51 6.85 4.71
C GLU A 111 -8.88 5.82 3.77
N GLY A 112 -7.68 6.10 3.27
CA GLY A 112 -6.95 5.20 2.39
C GLY A 112 -6.64 3.85 3.05
N ALA A 113 -6.15 3.85 4.29
CA ALA A 113 -5.90 2.63 5.06
C ALA A 113 -7.20 1.84 5.29
N GLY A 114 -8.30 2.52 5.60
CA GLY A 114 -9.62 1.91 5.70
C GLY A 114 -10.07 1.27 4.39
N SER A 115 -9.87 1.94 3.26
CA SER A 115 -10.19 1.42 1.93
C SER A 115 -9.34 0.20 1.55
N VAL A 116 -8.04 0.20 1.91
CA VAL A 116 -7.17 -0.97 1.77
C VAL A 116 -7.72 -2.16 2.54
N VAL A 117 -8.01 -1.98 3.84
CA VAL A 117 -8.51 -3.09 4.68
C VAL A 117 -9.84 -3.62 4.19
N ARG A 118 -10.80 -2.74 3.85
CA ARG A 118 -12.10 -3.16 3.30
C ARG A 118 -11.93 -3.95 2.01
N THR A 119 -11.09 -3.46 1.12
CA THR A 119 -10.80 -4.12 -0.16
C THR A 119 -10.17 -5.49 0.05
N LEU A 120 -9.16 -5.59 0.92
CA LEU A 120 -8.51 -6.86 1.21
C LEU A 120 -9.47 -7.85 1.87
N ASN A 121 -10.37 -7.41 2.75
CA ASN A 121 -11.41 -8.28 3.32
C ASN A 121 -12.38 -8.78 2.25
N ASN A 122 -12.72 -7.96 1.25
CA ASN A 122 -13.57 -8.37 0.14
C ASN A 122 -12.90 -9.38 -0.81
N LEU A 123 -11.57 -9.52 -0.75
CA LEU A 123 -10.79 -10.47 -1.56
C LEU A 123 -10.55 -11.81 -0.86
N LEU A 124 -10.89 -11.92 0.43
CA LEU A 124 -10.68 -13.11 1.26
C LEU A 124 -11.77 -14.17 1.07
#